data_AF-A0A4U6W8F8-F1
#
_entry.id   AF-A0A4U6W8F8-F1
#
_cell.length_a   1.000
_cell.length_b   1.000
_cell.length_c   1.000
_cell.angle_alpha   90.00
_cell.angle_beta   90.00
_cell.angle_gamma   90.00
#
_symmetry.space_group_name_H-M   'P 1'
#
loop_
_entity.id
_entity.type
_entity.pdbx_description
1 polymer ?
#
loop_
_entity_poly.entity_id
_entity_poly.type
_entity_poly.pdbx_seq_one_letter_code
_entity_poly.pdbx_strand_id
1 'polypeptide(L)'
;MDFYDVSLVDGYNLPVLVAPQGAAPGGNCAPTGCEVDLNGACPADLRVTSAAAPAGVACKSACEAFGSAQYCCSGEYGNPSTCKPSAYSQFFKNACPRAYSYAYDDATSTFTCAGGDTTYTISFCPSTTSVKSSSPNSQAPGDLPLINRTMTYTGGDQAGAATAARAPSRLVVLLGAILLVLAGVFS
;
A
#
# COMPACT_ATOMS: atom_id res chain seq x y z
N MET A 1 17.49 17.71 19.29
CA MET A 1 16.61 16.54 19.19
C MET A 1 16.26 16.43 17.74
N ASP A 2 16.47 15.25 17.19
CA ASP A 2 16.23 14.97 15.79
C ASP A 2 14.92 14.20 15.66
N PHE A 3 14.19 14.47 14.59
CA PHE A 3 12.97 13.77 14.19
C PHE A 3 13.22 13.20 12.80
N TYR A 4 12.94 11.92 12.62
CA TYR A 4 13.19 11.24 11.35
C TYR A 4 12.17 10.14 11.13
N ASP A 5 11.93 9.87 9.85
CA ASP A 5 10.95 8.92 9.37
C ASP A 5 11.28 8.50 7.94
N VAL A 6 10.63 7.42 7.51
CA VAL A 6 10.48 7.07 6.10
C VAL A 6 9.00 7.20 5.76
N SER A 7 8.70 7.86 4.65
CA SER A 7 7.33 8.17 4.27
C SER A 7 6.93 7.56 2.94
N LEU A 8 5.75 6.91 2.95
CA LEU A 8 5.06 6.36 1.78
C LEU A 8 3.85 7.23 1.38
N VAL A 9 3.73 8.44 1.94
CA VAL A 9 2.65 9.41 1.64
C VAL A 9 2.62 9.77 0.16
N ASP A 10 3.78 9.79 -0.50
CA ASP A 10 3.94 10.05 -1.93
C ASP A 10 4.10 8.76 -2.75
N GLY A 11 3.96 7.60 -2.10
CA GLY A 11 4.11 6.29 -2.70
C GLY A 11 5.48 5.65 -2.44
N TYR A 12 5.80 4.65 -3.25
CA TYR A 12 6.92 3.74 -3.09
C TYR A 12 7.55 3.41 -4.44
N ASN A 13 8.86 3.28 -4.50
CA ASN A 13 9.57 2.74 -5.68
C ASN A 13 10.62 1.68 -5.32
N LEU A 14 11.34 1.85 -4.20
CA LEU A 14 12.42 0.97 -3.75
C LEU A 14 12.41 0.82 -2.23
N PRO A 15 12.86 -0.32 -1.68
CA PRO A 15 12.97 -0.49 -0.23
C PRO A 15 14.01 0.46 0.34
N VAL A 16 13.74 1.03 1.52
CA VAL A 16 14.64 1.98 2.18
C VAL A 16 14.63 1.78 3.70
N LEU A 17 15.78 1.94 4.33
CA LEU A 17 15.98 1.91 5.78
C LEU A 17 16.83 3.10 6.21
N VAL A 18 16.38 3.80 7.25
CA VAL A 18 17.11 4.87 7.93
C VAL A 18 17.46 4.36 9.32
N ALA A 19 18.75 4.27 9.62
CA ALA A 19 19.26 3.78 10.90
C ALA A 19 20.18 4.84 11.56
N PRO A 20 19.81 5.39 12.74
CA PRO A 20 20.69 6.27 13.49
C PRO A 20 21.91 5.50 14.03
N GLN A 21 23.03 6.20 14.15
CA GLN A 21 24.34 5.70 14.59
C GLN A 21 24.87 6.64 15.68
N GLY A 22 25.67 6.09 16.61
CA GLY A 22 26.28 6.88 17.68
C GLY A 22 25.32 7.30 18.80
N ALA A 23 24.09 6.79 18.80
CA ALA A 23 23.11 7.06 19.86
C ALA A 23 23.56 6.48 21.22
N ALA A 24 23.46 7.29 22.27
CA ALA A 24 23.74 6.84 23.63
C ALA A 24 22.80 5.69 24.04
N PRO A 25 23.29 4.66 24.79
CA PRO A 25 22.45 3.58 25.28
C PRO A 25 21.25 4.12 26.08
N GLY A 26 20.03 3.72 25.69
CA GLY A 26 18.79 4.10 26.39
C GLY A 26 17.95 5.22 25.73
N GLY A 27 18.36 5.76 24.59
CA GLY A 27 17.53 6.65 23.76
C GLY A 27 16.56 5.89 22.83
N ASN A 28 15.41 6.47 22.49
CA ASN A 28 14.43 5.94 21.53
C ASN A 28 14.88 6.03 20.05
N CYS A 29 16.17 5.85 19.78
CA CYS A 29 16.80 5.96 18.47
C CYS A 29 16.64 4.66 17.66
N ALA A 30 15.40 4.33 17.27
CA ALA A 30 15.10 3.12 16.52
C ALA A 30 15.14 3.34 15.00
N PRO A 31 15.57 2.34 14.21
CA PRO A 31 15.54 2.44 12.76
C PRO A 31 14.10 2.48 12.22
N THR A 32 13.89 3.22 11.13
CA THR A 32 12.62 3.38 10.40
C THR A 32 12.81 3.05 8.93
N GLY A 33 11.78 2.50 8.29
CA GLY A 33 11.91 2.09 6.90
C GLY A 33 10.82 1.18 6.39
N CYS A 34 10.91 0.90 5.10
CA CYS A 34 10.09 -0.02 4.35
C CYS A 34 11.03 -0.97 3.60
N GLU A 35 11.31 -2.13 4.20
CA GLU A 35 12.34 -3.07 3.74
C GLU A 35 11.78 -4.16 2.80
N VAL A 36 10.47 -4.16 2.58
CA VAL A 36 9.77 -5.12 1.70
C VAL A 36 9.59 -4.54 0.31
N ASP A 37 9.58 -5.40 -0.70
CA ASP A 37 9.25 -4.98 -2.06
C ASP A 37 7.74 -4.91 -2.28
N LEU A 38 7.20 -3.68 -2.38
CA LEU A 38 5.78 -3.44 -2.62
C LEU A 38 5.39 -3.49 -4.10
N ASN A 39 6.34 -3.44 -5.03
CA ASN A 39 6.02 -3.27 -6.45
C ASN A 39 5.17 -4.41 -7.01
N GLY A 40 5.46 -5.66 -6.61
CA GLY A 40 4.68 -6.83 -7.02
C GLY A 40 3.29 -6.92 -6.38
N ALA A 41 3.16 -6.50 -5.12
CA ALA A 41 1.91 -6.55 -4.34
C ALA A 41 1.05 -5.29 -4.48
N CYS A 42 1.54 -4.25 -5.16
CA CYS A 42 0.86 -2.97 -5.29
C CYS A 42 -0.54 -3.14 -5.91
N PRO A 43 -1.60 -2.59 -5.29
CA PRO A 43 -2.95 -2.60 -5.86
C PRO A 43 -2.96 -2.09 -7.30
N ALA A 44 -3.79 -2.69 -8.16
CA ALA A 44 -3.79 -2.39 -9.60
C ALA A 44 -4.00 -0.89 -9.88
N ASP A 45 -4.90 -0.24 -9.14
CA ASP A 45 -5.25 1.18 -9.31
C ASP A 45 -4.12 2.14 -8.86
N LEU A 46 -3.11 1.62 -8.15
CA LEU A 46 -1.95 2.39 -7.68
C LEU A 46 -0.66 2.03 -8.44
N ARG A 47 -0.69 0.99 -9.27
CA ARG A 47 0.51 0.40 -9.86
C ARG A 47 1.04 1.28 -10.99
N VAL A 48 2.34 1.59 -10.92
CA VAL A 48 3.07 2.19 -12.03
C VAL A 48 3.77 1.07 -12.79
N THR A 49 3.53 0.95 -14.09
CA THR A 49 4.13 -0.09 -14.94
C THR A 49 5.01 0.51 -16.04
N SER A 50 5.86 -0.33 -16.62
CA SER A 50 6.60 -0.01 -17.84
C SER A 50 6.56 -1.20 -18.81
N ALA A 51 6.90 -0.97 -20.08
CA ALA A 51 6.95 -2.05 -21.07
C ALA A 51 7.93 -3.18 -20.66
N ALA A 52 9.02 -2.84 -19.96
CA ALA A 52 10.02 -3.79 -19.47
C ALA A 52 9.63 -4.47 -18.16
N ALA A 53 8.71 -3.88 -17.39
CA ALA A 53 8.25 -4.40 -16.10
C ALA A 53 6.73 -4.27 -15.96
N PRO A 54 5.96 -5.18 -16.59
CA PRO A 54 4.50 -5.22 -16.49
C PRO A 54 4.02 -5.50 -15.05
N ALA A 55 4.85 -6.15 -14.24
CA ALA A 55 4.59 -6.43 -12.85
C ALA A 55 4.57 -5.17 -11.95
N GLY A 56 5.08 -4.03 -12.43
CA GLY A 56 5.14 -2.78 -11.68
C GLY A 56 6.56 -2.36 -11.32
N VAL A 57 6.83 -1.06 -11.36
CA VAL A 57 8.13 -0.43 -11.02
C VAL A 57 8.04 0.53 -9.84
N ALA A 58 6.83 0.94 -9.49
CA ALA A 58 6.52 1.80 -8.35
C ALA A 58 5.04 1.59 -7.96
N CYS A 59 4.70 2.05 -6.77
CA CYS A 59 3.35 2.05 -6.22
C CYS A 59 3.00 3.47 -5.77
N LYS A 60 2.03 4.10 -6.43
CA LYS A 60 1.53 5.42 -6.02
C LYS A 60 0.84 5.33 -4.66
N SER A 61 0.85 6.42 -3.89
CA SER A 61 -0.13 6.57 -2.82
C SER A 61 -1.52 6.85 -3.39
N ALA A 62 -2.55 6.75 -2.56
CA ALA A 62 -3.90 7.12 -2.98
C ALA A 62 -4.03 8.63 -3.28
N CYS A 63 -3.24 9.48 -2.64
CA CYS A 63 -3.22 10.90 -2.97
C CYS A 63 -2.65 11.12 -4.39
N GLU A 64 -1.51 10.50 -4.70
CA GLU A 64 -0.87 10.58 -6.03
C GLU A 64 -1.68 9.91 -7.15
N ALA A 65 -2.53 8.94 -6.81
CA ALA A 65 -3.39 8.25 -7.78
C ALA A 65 -4.70 9.01 -8.05
N PHE A 66 -5.33 9.57 -7.02
CA PHE A 66 -6.72 10.06 -7.11
C PHE A 66 -6.88 11.55 -6.82
N GLY A 67 -5.93 12.21 -6.14
CA GLY A 67 -5.97 13.64 -5.84
C GLY A 67 -7.12 14.11 -4.93
N SER A 68 -7.90 13.18 -4.35
CA SER A 68 -9.06 13.55 -3.53
C SER A 68 -8.63 14.11 -2.17
N ALA A 69 -9.40 15.06 -1.65
CA ALA A 69 -9.13 15.70 -0.37
C ALA A 69 -9.03 14.69 0.79
N GLN A 70 -9.80 13.60 0.76
CA GLN A 70 -9.76 12.55 1.77
C GLN A 70 -8.43 11.76 1.76
N TYR A 71 -7.83 11.53 0.60
CA TYR A 71 -6.55 10.82 0.51
C TYR A 71 -5.34 11.74 0.71
N CYS A 72 -5.47 13.00 0.32
CA CYS A 72 -4.42 14.00 0.46
C CYS A 72 -4.48 14.78 1.77
N CYS A 73 -5.43 14.46 2.65
CA CYS A 73 -5.67 15.17 3.91
C CYS A 73 -5.70 16.69 3.75
N SER A 74 -6.52 17.18 2.82
CA SER A 74 -6.63 18.61 2.50
C SER A 74 -8.07 19.11 2.64
N GLY A 75 -8.26 20.43 2.66
CA GLY A 75 -9.59 21.04 2.82
C GLY A 75 -10.28 20.59 4.11
N GLU A 76 -11.49 20.04 4.00
CA GLU A 76 -12.26 19.50 5.14
C GLU A 76 -11.55 18.34 5.86
N TYR A 77 -10.62 17.67 5.17
CA TYR A 77 -9.77 16.60 5.70
C TYR A 77 -8.41 17.12 6.17
N GLY A 78 -8.22 18.43 6.34
CA GLY A 78 -6.95 19.06 6.73
C GLY A 78 -6.56 18.91 8.21
N ASN A 79 -7.12 17.92 8.93
CA ASN A 79 -6.74 17.64 10.30
C ASN A 79 -6.87 16.14 10.65
N PRO A 80 -6.15 15.65 11.69
CA PRO A 80 -6.18 14.23 12.08
C PRO A 80 -7.56 13.71 12.52
N SER A 81 -8.44 14.60 12.99
CA SER A 81 -9.79 14.23 13.40
C SER A 81 -10.68 13.92 12.21
N THR A 82 -10.44 14.52 11.04
CA THR A 82 -11.25 14.32 9.83
C THR A 82 -10.57 13.45 8.78
N CYS A 83 -9.24 13.48 8.63
CA CYS A 83 -8.53 12.58 7.73
C CYS A 83 -8.25 11.23 8.40
N LYS A 84 -8.94 10.19 7.94
CA LYS A 84 -8.81 8.82 8.49
C LYS A 84 -8.01 7.92 7.55
N PRO A 85 -7.32 6.90 8.10
CA PRO A 85 -6.67 5.88 7.29
C PRO A 85 -7.66 5.25 6.29
N SER A 86 -7.24 5.11 5.04
CA SER A 86 -7.99 4.43 3.99
C SER A 86 -7.53 2.98 3.82
N ALA A 87 -8.24 2.19 3.02
CA ALA A 87 -7.76 0.85 2.64
C ALA A 87 -6.38 0.89 1.96
N TYR A 88 -6.11 1.95 1.18
CA TYR A 88 -4.82 2.13 0.51
C TYR A 88 -3.69 2.49 1.48
N SER A 89 -3.91 3.41 2.43
CA SER A 89 -2.87 3.69 3.43
C SER A 89 -2.65 2.50 4.36
N GLN A 90 -3.70 1.74 4.69
CA GLN A 90 -3.56 0.51 5.46
C GLN A 90 -2.75 -0.57 4.72
N PHE A 91 -2.84 -0.66 3.38
CA PHE A 91 -1.96 -1.53 2.60
C PHE A 91 -0.48 -1.21 2.85
N PHE A 92 -0.09 0.06 2.74
CA PHE A 92 1.29 0.50 3.01
C PHE A 92 1.67 0.25 4.47
N LYS A 93 0.77 0.55 5.42
CA LYS A 93 1.04 0.42 6.85
C LYS A 93 1.26 -1.02 7.28
N ASN A 94 0.44 -1.93 6.77
CA ASN A 94 0.54 -3.35 7.08
C ASN A 94 1.86 -3.95 6.58
N ALA A 95 2.32 -3.49 5.41
CA ALA A 95 3.58 -3.95 4.84
C ALA A 95 4.80 -3.29 5.51
N CYS A 96 4.68 -2.02 5.91
CA CYS A 96 5.76 -1.22 6.47
C CYS A 96 5.31 -0.48 7.75
N PRO A 97 5.21 -1.19 8.91
CA PRO A 97 4.62 -0.62 10.14
C PRO A 97 5.38 0.57 10.72
N ARG A 98 6.69 0.68 10.45
CA ARG A 98 7.56 1.76 10.92
C ARG A 98 7.68 2.93 9.95
N ALA A 99 6.94 2.92 8.85
CA ALA A 99 6.92 4.02 7.87
C ALA A 99 5.58 4.75 7.92
N TYR A 100 5.60 6.03 7.55
CA TYR A 100 4.37 6.79 7.35
C TYR A 100 3.58 6.23 6.18
N SER A 101 2.31 5.94 6.40
CA SER A 101 1.41 5.45 5.36
C SER A 101 0.42 6.49 4.81
N TYR A 102 0.20 7.57 5.56
CA TYR A 102 -0.61 8.74 5.18
C TYR A 102 -0.20 9.95 6.05
N ALA A 103 -0.71 11.14 5.74
CA ALA A 103 -0.22 12.40 6.29
C ALA A 103 -0.30 12.57 7.83
N TYR A 104 -1.13 11.81 8.53
CA TYR A 104 -1.27 11.90 10.00
C TYR A 104 -0.95 10.58 10.72
N ASP A 105 -0.02 9.79 10.18
CA ASP A 105 0.45 8.51 10.76
C ASP A 105 1.58 8.70 11.80
N ASP A 106 1.53 9.75 12.61
CA ASP A 106 2.65 10.13 13.49
C ASP A 106 2.95 9.10 14.58
N ALA A 107 1.91 8.51 15.18
CA ALA A 107 2.00 7.73 16.41
C ALA A 107 2.91 6.50 16.32
N THR A 108 3.15 5.98 15.12
CA THR A 108 3.96 4.78 14.89
C THR A 108 5.07 4.97 13.85
N SER A 109 5.23 6.19 13.35
CA SER A 109 6.08 6.47 12.19
C SER A 109 7.08 7.61 12.40
N THR A 110 6.90 8.44 13.43
CA THR A 110 7.89 9.43 13.84
C THR A 110 8.84 8.84 14.88
N PHE A 111 10.13 8.87 14.57
CA PHE A 111 11.18 8.44 15.48
C PHE A 111 12.00 9.65 15.91
N THR A 112 12.55 9.58 17.12
CA THR A 112 13.36 10.66 17.67
C THR A 112 14.71 10.15 18.12
N CYS A 113 15.73 10.98 18.00
CA CYS A 113 17.04 10.69 18.55
C CYS A 113 17.66 11.93 19.18
N ALA A 114 18.55 11.71 20.16
CA ALA A 114 19.35 12.79 20.71
C ALA A 114 20.16 13.42 19.58
N GLY A 115 20.04 14.74 19.40
CA GLY A 115 20.86 15.46 18.42
C GLY A 115 22.28 15.68 18.97
N GLY A 116 23.24 15.97 18.08
CA GLY A 116 24.64 16.17 18.44
C GLY A 116 25.54 15.24 17.64
N ASP A 117 25.94 14.13 18.27
CA ASP A 117 26.85 13.13 17.67
C ASP A 117 26.12 12.04 16.86
N THR A 118 24.79 12.12 16.76
CA THR A 118 23.99 11.16 15.99
C THR A 118 24.22 11.35 14.51
N THR A 119 24.59 10.27 13.82
CA THR A 119 24.67 10.23 12.36
C THR A 119 23.66 9.24 11.82
N TYR A 120 23.25 9.36 10.56
CA TYR A 120 22.20 8.51 9.97
C TYR A 120 22.75 7.75 8.76
N THR A 121 22.49 6.45 8.72
CA THR A 121 22.75 5.64 7.53
C THR A 121 21.44 5.41 6.79
N ILE A 122 21.41 5.81 5.51
CA ILE A 122 20.29 5.56 4.61
C ILE A 122 20.70 4.43 3.66
N SER A 123 19.98 3.32 3.72
CA SER A 123 20.24 2.14 2.89
C SER A 123 19.10 1.94 1.91
N PHE A 124 19.41 1.92 0.62
CA PHE A 124 18.49 1.52 -0.44
C PHE A 124 18.63 0.04 -0.72
N CYS A 125 17.50 -0.65 -0.90
CA CYS A 125 17.44 -2.09 -1.04
C CYS A 125 18.22 -2.83 0.08
N PRO A 126 17.98 -2.51 1.37
CA PRO A 126 18.63 -3.21 2.48
C PRO A 126 18.36 -4.71 2.34
N SER A 127 19.43 -5.50 2.38
CA SER A 127 19.32 -6.95 2.21
C SER A 127 18.57 -7.54 3.41
N THR A 128 17.37 -8.06 3.18
CA THR A 128 16.69 -8.95 4.13
C THR A 128 17.36 -10.32 4.08
N THR A 129 18.66 -10.37 4.40
CA THR A 129 19.30 -11.65 4.70
C THR A 129 18.61 -12.18 5.95
N SER A 130 17.58 -13.01 5.73
CA SER A 130 17.19 -14.00 6.71
C SER A 130 18.51 -14.67 7.08
N VAL A 131 18.97 -14.47 8.31
CA VAL A 131 20.10 -15.18 8.87
C VAL A 131 19.75 -16.66 8.84
N LYS A 132 19.99 -17.29 7.67
CA LYS A 132 19.94 -18.72 7.50
C LYS A 132 21.16 -19.21 8.25
N SER A 133 20.93 -19.57 9.50
CA SER A 133 21.91 -20.15 10.40
C SER A 133 22.61 -21.28 9.66
N SER A 134 23.86 -21.05 9.27
CA SER A 134 24.82 -22.12 9.00
C SER A 134 25.77 -22.10 10.20
N SER A 135 25.54 -23.05 11.09
CA SER A 135 26.13 -23.27 12.42
C SER A 135 27.66 -23.51 12.40
N PRO A 136 28.37 -23.80 13.53
CA PRO A 136 28.07 -23.62 14.96
C PRO A 136 29.23 -22.95 15.76
N ASN A 137 28.97 -22.03 16.71
CA ASN A 137 29.71 -21.99 17.99
C ASN A 137 29.07 -21.03 19.01
N SER A 138 29.29 -21.34 20.28
CA SER A 138 28.55 -20.94 21.47
C SER A 138 28.74 -19.50 21.97
N GLN A 139 27.76 -19.06 22.79
CA GLN A 139 27.80 -18.03 23.84
C GLN A 139 27.53 -16.56 23.45
N ALA A 140 26.28 -16.09 23.64
CA ALA A 140 25.86 -14.98 24.53
C ALA A 140 24.40 -14.56 24.24
N PRO A 141 23.67 -13.95 25.21
CA PRO A 141 22.21 -13.96 25.26
C PRO A 141 21.55 -12.68 24.73
N GLY A 142 20.39 -12.83 24.08
CA GLY A 142 19.45 -11.72 23.87
C GLY A 142 18.75 -11.70 22.51
N ASP A 143 18.08 -12.80 22.12
CA ASP A 143 17.15 -12.79 20.99
C ASP A 143 15.91 -11.96 21.34
N LEU A 144 15.72 -10.82 20.66
CA LEU A 144 14.43 -10.14 20.56
C LEU A 144 13.66 -10.75 19.37
N PRO A 145 12.35 -11.01 19.49
CA PRO A 145 11.63 -11.79 18.49
C PRO A 145 11.46 -11.00 17.20
N LEU A 146 12.26 -11.34 16.19
CA LEU A 146 12.00 -11.04 14.79
C LEU A 146 10.69 -11.74 14.39
N ILE A 147 9.66 -10.92 14.18
CA ILE A 147 8.46 -11.17 13.35
C ILE A 147 8.04 -12.65 13.29
N ASN A 148 6.98 -12.98 14.04
CA ASN A 148 6.28 -14.26 13.95
C ASN A 148 5.78 -14.50 12.51
N ARG A 149 6.56 -15.27 11.74
CA ARG A 149 6.33 -15.56 10.32
C ARG A 149 5.21 -16.57 10.05
N THR A 150 4.23 -16.69 10.96
CA THR A 150 3.17 -17.73 10.88
C THR A 150 1.84 -17.22 10.33
N MET A 151 1.80 -16.12 9.58
CA MET A 151 0.59 -15.76 8.81
C MET A 151 0.72 -16.31 7.38
N THR A 152 0.55 -17.62 7.24
CA THR A 152 0.13 -18.23 5.97
C THR A 152 -1.29 -17.77 5.67
N TYR A 153 -1.45 -16.85 4.72
CA TYR A 153 -2.75 -16.57 4.11
C TYR A 153 -3.10 -17.74 3.18
N THR A 154 -3.82 -18.72 3.70
CA THR A 154 -4.53 -19.69 2.88
C THR A 154 -5.74 -18.99 2.27
N GLY A 155 -5.64 -18.64 0.99
CA GLY A 155 -6.80 -18.25 0.19
C GLY A 155 -7.81 -19.39 0.22
N GLY A 156 -8.97 -19.14 0.85
CA GLY A 156 -10.07 -20.08 0.83
C GLY A 156 -10.77 -20.01 -0.52
N ASP A 157 -10.55 -21.01 -1.37
CA ASP A 157 -11.48 -21.36 -2.43
C ASP A 157 -12.80 -21.81 -1.78
N GLN A 158 -13.83 -20.98 -1.91
CA GLN A 158 -15.21 -21.45 -1.82
C GLN A 158 -15.89 -21.24 -3.16
N ALA A 159 -15.93 -22.34 -3.91
CA ALA A 159 -16.93 -22.56 -4.94
C ALA A 159 -18.32 -22.57 -4.27
N GLY A 160 -18.98 -21.42 -4.28
CA GLY A 160 -20.40 -21.27 -3.97
C GLY A 160 -21.17 -21.01 -5.27
N ALA A 161 -21.86 -22.03 -5.76
CA ALA A 161 -22.82 -21.90 -6.85
C ALA A 161 -23.95 -20.96 -6.41
N ALA A 162 -24.08 -19.81 -7.08
CA ALA A 162 -25.27 -18.97 -7.00
C ALA A 162 -25.87 -18.81 -8.40
N THR A 163 -27.09 -19.33 -8.52
CA THR A 163 -27.96 -19.33 -9.69
C THR A 163 -28.11 -17.94 -10.32
N ALA A 164 -27.96 -17.88 -11.65
CA ALA A 164 -28.25 -16.69 -12.45
C ALA A 164 -29.73 -16.28 -12.34
N ALA A 165 -30.01 -15.21 -11.59
CA ALA A 165 -31.29 -14.52 -11.65
C ALA A 165 -31.29 -13.57 -12.86
N ARG A 166 -32.10 -13.92 -13.86
CA ARG A 166 -32.28 -13.20 -15.12
C ARG A 166 -33.12 -11.93 -14.87
N ALA A 167 -32.53 -10.75 -15.06
CA ALA A 167 -33.28 -9.49 -15.06
C ALA A 167 -34.19 -9.41 -16.31
N PRO A 168 -35.42 -8.88 -16.22
CA PRO A 168 -36.27 -8.71 -17.39
C PRO A 168 -35.83 -7.47 -18.18
N SER A 169 -35.17 -7.68 -19.32
CA SER A 169 -35.07 -6.68 -20.38
C SER A 169 -36.46 -6.34 -20.90
N ARG A 170 -36.92 -5.11 -20.66
CA ARG A 170 -38.08 -4.53 -21.35
C ARG A 170 -37.69 -4.20 -22.79
N LEU A 171 -37.67 -5.22 -23.64
CA LEU A 171 -37.68 -5.06 -25.09
C LEU A 171 -39.13 -4.83 -25.51
N VAL A 172 -39.50 -3.58 -25.77
CA VAL A 172 -40.81 -3.23 -26.33
C VAL A 172 -40.82 -3.68 -27.79
N VAL A 173 -41.43 -4.84 -28.03
CA VAL A 173 -41.71 -5.37 -29.37
C VAL A 173 -42.96 -4.66 -29.90
N LEU A 174 -42.77 -3.64 -30.74
CA LEU A 174 -43.85 -3.06 -31.54
C LEU A 174 -44.09 -3.95 -32.77
N LEU A 175 -44.98 -4.93 -32.63
CA LEU A 175 -45.52 -5.72 -33.74
C LEU A 175 -46.65 -4.94 -34.43
N GLY A 176 -46.39 -4.58 -35.68
CA GLY A 176 -47.29 -4.72 -36.82
C GLY A 176 -48.71 -4.15 -36.74
N ALA A 177 -48.93 -3.05 -37.48
CA ALA A 177 -50.20 -2.84 -38.18
C ALA A 177 -49.89 -2.70 -39.68
N ILE A 178 -49.99 -3.83 -40.39
CA ILE A 178 -50.11 -3.86 -41.84
C ILE A 178 -51.58 -3.55 -42.15
N LEU A 179 -51.84 -2.40 -42.77
CA LEU A 179 -53.10 -2.14 -43.46
C LEU A 179 -52.78 -1.79 -44.91
N LEU A 180 -53.13 -2.73 -45.78
CA LEU A 180 -53.21 -2.57 -47.22
C LEU A 180 -54.19 -1.44 -47.58
N VAL A 181 -53.72 -0.45 -48.34
CA VAL A 181 -54.58 0.27 -49.27
C VAL A 181 -53.83 0.40 -50.60
N LEU A 182 -54.36 -0.31 -51.59
CA LEU A 182 -54.03 -0.23 -53.01
C LEU A 182 -54.52 1.09 -53.61
N ALA A 183 -53.92 1.44 -54.76
CA ALA A 183 -54.19 2.57 -55.68
C ALA A 183 -53.46 3.87 -55.34
N GLY A 184 -52.63 4.47 -56.21
CA GLY A 184 -52.31 4.12 -57.58
C GLY A 184 -51.41 5.17 -58.25
N VAL A 185 -50.91 4.79 -59.43
CA VAL A 185 -50.70 5.63 -60.62
C VAL A 185 -49.42 6.49 -60.71
N PHE A 186 -48.58 6.03 -61.65
CA PHE A 186 -47.70 6.75 -62.58
C PHE A 186 -48.00 8.25 -62.79
N SER A 187 -46.99 9.10 -62.61
CA SER A 187 -46.41 10.00 -63.64
C SER A 187 -45.21 10.74 -63.07
#